data_AF-A0A927E0A5-F1
#
_entry.id   AF-A0A927E0A5-F1
#
_cell.length_a   1.000
_cell.length_b   1.000
_cell.length_c   1.000
_cell.angle_alpha   90.00
_cell.angle_beta   90.00
_cell.angle_gamma   90.00
#
_symmetry.space_group_name_H-M   'P 1'
#
loop_
_entity.id
_entity.type
_entity.pdbx_description
1 polymer ?
#
loop_
_entity_poly.entity_id
_entity_poly.type
_entity_poly.pdbx_seq_one_letter_code
_entity_poly.pdbx_strand_id
1 'polypeptide(L)' 'MHTIEEIGKRAALLKWKRQFGPFEKCPVCYGLLSSCQLCSGNGKVIQEDIDSRNNPIAKMRREANGA' A
#
# COMPACT_ATOMS: atom_id res chain seq x y z
N MET A 1 -11.08 -5.87 20.46
CA MET A 1 -11.48 -4.50 20.05
C MET A 1 -10.22 -3.65 20.12
N HIS A 2 -9.76 -3.07 19.01
CA HIS A 2 -8.60 -2.18 19.07
C HIS A 2 -9.01 -0.85 19.70
N THR A 3 -8.24 -0.36 20.67
CA THR A 3 -8.50 0.97 21.24
C THR A 3 -8.12 2.04 20.22
N ILE A 4 -8.71 3.24 20.35
CA ILE A 4 -8.35 4.39 19.50
C ILE A 4 -6.85 4.67 19.57
N GLU A 5 -6.24 4.47 20.74
CA GLU A 5 -4.80 4.63 20.95
C GLU A 5 -3.98 3.62 20.14
N GLU A 6 -4.37 2.34 20.12
CA GLU A 6 -3.70 1.32 19.31
C GLU A 6 -3.82 1.61 17.81
N ILE A 7 -4.98 2.08 17.36
CA ILE A 7 -5.20 2.50 15.97
C ILE A 7 -4.29 3.67 15.63
N GLY A 8 -4.19 4.66 16.52
CA GLY A 8 -3.30 5.82 16.37
C GLY A 8 -1.83 5.42 16.25
N LYS A 9 -1.35 4.54 17.14
CA LYS A 9 0.03 4.02 17.09
C LYS A 9 0.33 3.29 15.79
N ARG A 10 -0.59 2.45 15.30
CA ARG A 10 -0.45 1.75 14.02
C ARG A 10 -0.42 2.71 12.83
N ALA A 11 -1.28 3.72 12.82
CA ALA A 11 -1.29 4.74 11.76
C ALA A 11 0.02 5.54 11.73
N ALA A 12 0.55 5.92 12.89
CA ALA A 12 1.84 6.60 13.01
C ALA A 12 2.99 5.72 12.49
N LEU A 13 3.01 4.43 12.85
CA LEU A 13 4.01 3.49 12.36
C LEU A 13 3.95 3.32 10.84
N LEU A 14 2.75 3.17 10.26
CA LEU A 14 2.56 3.09 8.81
C LEU A 14 3.05 4.34 8.09
N LYS A 15 2.75 5.53 8.64
CA LYS A 15 3.25 6.79 8.10
C LYS A 15 4.77 6.85 8.13
N TRP A 16 5.40 6.43 9.23
CA TRP A 16 6.85 6.38 9.35
C TRP A 16 7.46 5.40 8.34
N LYS A 17 6.89 4.20 8.17
CA LYS A 17 7.34 3.21 7.18
C LYS A 17 7.25 3.73 5.75
N ARG A 18 6.19 4.46 5.39
CA ARG A 18 6.09 5.09 4.05
C ARG A 18 7.16 6.15 3.79
N GLN A 19 7.73 6.75 4.85
CA GLN A 19 8.77 7.76 4.72
C GLN A 19 10.19 7.16 4.79
N PHE A 20 10.41 6.21 5.69
CA PHE A 20 11.75 5.74 6.08
C PHE A 20 11.88 4.22 6.14
N GLY A 21 10.82 3.47 5.85
CA GLY A 21 10.83 2.02 5.94
C GLY A 21 11.64 1.36 4.83
N PRO A 22 11.89 0.05 4.94
CA PRO A 22 12.40 -0.72 3.83
C PRO A 22 11.41 -0.62 2.68
N PHE A 23 11.89 -0.15 1.55
CA PHE A 23 11.10 -0.05 0.33
C PHE A 23 11.38 -1.24 -0.56
N GLU A 24 10.31 -1.85 -1.04
CA GLU A 24 10.35 -2.85 -2.09
C GLU A 24 10.04 -2.21 -3.44
N LYS A 25 10.60 -2.79 -4.51
CA LYS A 25 10.28 -2.39 -5.87
C LYS A 25 8.80 -2.72 -6.13
N CYS A 26 8.07 -1.79 -6.75
CA CYS A 26 6.65 -1.99 -7.01
C CYS A 26 6.42 -3.26 -7.85
N PRO A 27 5.70 -4.28 -7.35
CA PRO A 27 5.55 -5.55 -8.05
C PRO A 27 4.62 -5.48 -9.27
N VAL A 28 3.86 -4.38 -9.39
CA VAL A 28 2.88 -4.19 -10.48
C VAL A 28 3.52 -3.53 -11.69
N CYS A 29 4.25 -2.44 -11.49
CA CYS A 29 4.83 -1.67 -12.59
C CYS A 29 6.35 -1.71 -12.66
N TYR A 30 7.01 -2.33 -11.67
CA TYR A 30 8.48 -2.37 -11.58
C TYR A 30 9.15 -0.99 -11.66
N GLY A 31 8.44 0.08 -11.28
CA GLY A 31 8.94 1.45 -11.35
C GLY A 31 8.87 2.11 -12.73
N LEU A 32 8.17 1.50 -13.68
CA LEU A 32 8.11 1.99 -15.06
C LEU A 32 6.88 2.86 -15.34
N LEU A 33 5.84 2.77 -14.52
CA LEU A 33 4.58 3.49 -14.73
C LEU A 33 4.36 4.59 -13.69
N SER A 34 4.36 5.84 -14.14
CA SER A 34 4.04 7.01 -13.33
C SER A 34 2.58 7.03 -12.85
N SER A 35 1.67 6.41 -13.60
CA SER A 35 0.24 6.29 -13.27
C SER A 35 -0.11 5.05 -12.44
N CYS A 36 0.87 4.30 -11.94
CA CYS A 36 0.60 3.07 -11.19
C CYS A 36 -0.15 3.36 -9.88
N GLN A 37 -1.37 2.84 -9.75
CA GLN A 37 -2.21 3.02 -8.55
C GLN A 37 -1.61 2.45 -7.26
N LEU A 38 -0.67 1.50 -7.34
CA LEU A 38 -0.05 0.92 -6.14
C LEU A 38 1.04 1.83 -5.57
N CYS A 39 1.97 2.27 -6.41
CA CYS A 39 3.12 3.07 -5.97
C CYS A 39 2.94 4.58 -6.20
N SER A 40 1.83 5.00 -6.81
CA SER A 40 1.55 6.38 -7.22
C SER A 40 2.73 7.01 -7.99
N GLY A 41 3.34 6.23 -8.89
CA GLY A 41 4.49 6.66 -9.70
C GLY A 41 5.85 6.68 -8.98
N ASN A 42 5.93 6.43 -7.67
CA ASN A 42 7.21 6.42 -6.94
C ASN A 42 8.09 5.20 -7.25
N GLY A 43 7.54 4.18 -7.93
CA GLY A 43 8.22 2.92 -8.28
C GLY A 43 8.61 2.01 -7.11
N LYS A 44 8.40 2.48 -5.87
CA LYS A 44 8.71 1.77 -4.64
C LYS A 44 7.52 1.82 -3.68
N VAL A 45 7.36 0.79 -2.86
CA VAL A 45 6.25 0.59 -1.93
C VAL A 45 6.72 -0.11 -0.66
N ILE A 46 5.91 -0.09 0.39
CA ILE A 46 6.14 -0.92 1.58
C ILE A 46 5.30 -2.19 1.50
N GLN A 47 5.70 -3.23 2.23
CA GLN A 47 4.99 -4.51 2.26
C GLN A 47 3.52 -4.35 2.64
N GLU A 48 3.20 -3.46 3.58
CA GLU A 48 1.82 -3.22 4.00
C GLU A 48 0.92 -2.66 2.90
N ASP A 49 1.48 -1.89 1.95
CA ASP A 49 0.72 -1.41 0.79
C ASP A 49 0.46 -2.57 -0.20
N ILE A 50 1.41 -3.51 -0.33
CA ILE A 50 1.25 -4.74 -1.13
C ILE A 50 0.19 -5.65 -0.49
N ASP A 51 0.27 -5.89 0.81
CA ASP A 51 -0.69 -6.70 1.56
C ASP A 51 -2.10 -6.09 1.49
N SER A 52 -2.19 -4.76 1.65
CA SER A 52 -3.45 -4.02 1.50
C SER A 52 -4.03 -4.17 0.09
N ARG A 53 -3.18 -4.14 -0.95
CA ARG A 53 -3.60 -4.40 -2.33
C ARG A 53 -4.08 -5.84 -2.51
N ASN A 54 -3.40 -6.82 -1.92
CA ASN A 54 -3.71 -8.25 -2.07
C ASN A 54 -4.90 -8.72 -1.23
N ASN A 55 -5.39 -7.90 -0.30
CA ASN A 55 -6.61 -8.17 0.45
C ASN A 55 -7.80 -8.50 -0.49
N PRO A 56 -8.55 -9.60 -0.27
CA PRO A 56 -9.67 -10.00 -1.12
C PRO A 56 -10.69 -8.90 -1.42
N ILE A 57 -11.01 -8.05 -0.44
CA ILE A 57 -11.94 -6.93 -0.63
C ILE A 57 -11.37 -5.90 -1.61
N ALA A 58 -10.08 -5.58 -1.48
CA ALA A 58 -9.40 -4.66 -2.38
C ALA A 58 -9.31 -5.23 -3.80
N LYS A 59 -9.11 -6.55 -3.93
CA LYS A 59 -9.14 -7.26 -5.21
C LYS A 59 -10.52 -7.20 -5.86
N MET A 60 -11.59 -7.55 -5.15
CA MET A 60 -12.96 -7.48 -5.65
C MET A 60 -13.34 -6.07 -6.14
N ARG A 61 -12.93 -5.02 -5.41
CA ARG A 61 -13.18 -3.63 -5.84
C ARG A 61 -12.49 -3.28 -7.14
N ARG A 62 -11.28 -3.79 -7.38
CA ARG A 62 -10.56 -3.57 -8.65
C ARG A 62 -11.25 -4.27 -9.81
N GLU A 63 -11.67 -5.52 -9.59
CA GLU A 63 -12.41 -6.30 -10.59
C GLU A 63 -13.74 -5.62 -10.95
N ALA A 64 -14.48 -5.12 -9.94
CA ALA A 64 -15.72 -4.38 -10.15
C ALA A 64 -15.53 -3.05 -10.91
N ASN A 65 -14.39 -2.39 -10.70
CA ASN A 65 -14.07 -1.12 -11.36
C ASN A 65 -13.40 -1.30 -12.75
N GLY A 66 -13.30 -2.53 -13.26
CA GLY A 66 -12.73 -2.81 -14.58
C GLY A 66 -11.23 -2.50 -14.69
N ALA A 67 -10.49 -2.63 -13.59
CA ALA A 67 -9.05 -2.41 -13.55
C ALA A 67 -8.27 -3.42 -14.40
#